data_AF-A0A6J2TZB2-F1
#
_entry.id   AF-A0A6J2TZB2-F1
#
_cell.length_a   1.000
_cell.length_b   1.000
_cell.length_c   1.000
_cell.angle_alpha   90.00
_cell.angle_beta   90.00
_cell.angle_gamma   90.00
#
_symmetry.space_group_name_H-M   'P 1'
#
loop_
_entity.id
_entity.type
_entity.pdbx_description
1 polymer ?
#
loop_
_entity_poly.entity_id
_entity_poly.type
_entity_poly.pdbx_seq_one_letter_code
_entity_poly.pdbx_strand_id
1 'polypeptide(L)'
;MGNDDHGRRKTPCSCCMSVFKWIPVLFITAVIGWSYYAYVVQLCILGMENRVTMAVFLLFYHLTLVLFLWSYWQTIFTSVGRVPDHWRLPESEVERLFRAENQEAQKRILNNFARNLPVTNRTMNGAVRFCEKCKIIKPDRSHHCSVCNCCVLKMDHHCPWVNNCVNFYNYKYFVLFLGYALIYCLYVAFTTLNDFIQFWKGQLNGTGMGRFHILFLFFIGIMFAISLVSLFGYHIYLVFMNRTTLEAFRAPIFRVGGPDKNGYNLGRYANFCEVFGDNWQYWFLPIFTSRGDGLEFPTATEQLGNNRGGYRYDAMGDTTTNRLDGQPTDKLIDETSLNTHLNNHQTHQVRDNNQAIEQQIVPQQQRNHLEITPPSQVIVNVEAQPGPISLPPPVPAAAAFPDTNNSNTPVVINIIGDHGSITTAATADKGVCELNGGPHLVANKAI
;
A
#
# COMPACT_ATOMS: atom_id res chain seq x y z
N MET A 1 17.53 1.72 -9.07
CA MET A 1 17.94 1.72 -10.50
C MET A 1 17.28 0.54 -11.18
N GLY A 2 16.77 0.71 -12.40
CA GLY A 2 15.96 -0.29 -13.14
C GLY A 2 14.57 0.23 -13.51
N ASN A 3 14.50 1.38 -14.18
CA ASN A 3 13.27 1.94 -14.73
C ASN A 3 13.36 1.85 -16.25
N ASP A 4 13.45 0.63 -16.77
CA ASP A 4 13.70 0.39 -18.19
C ASP A 4 12.37 0.46 -18.95
N ASP A 5 11.96 1.70 -19.15
CA ASP A 5 10.91 2.15 -20.06
C ASP A 5 11.46 2.15 -21.52
N HIS A 6 12.16 1.07 -21.91
CA HIS A 6 12.77 0.92 -23.23
C HIS A 6 11.69 0.66 -24.29
N GLY A 7 11.06 1.73 -24.77
CA GLY A 7 10.30 1.65 -26.02
C GLY A 7 9.31 2.78 -26.31
N ARG A 8 8.99 3.66 -25.36
CA ARG A 8 8.01 4.73 -25.60
C ARG A 8 8.69 6.10 -25.68
N ARG A 9 8.67 6.73 -26.86
CA ARG A 9 9.05 8.15 -27.03
C ARG A 9 8.21 8.97 -26.03
N LYS A 10 8.85 9.56 -25.02
CA LYS A 10 8.20 10.45 -24.06
C LYS A 10 7.71 11.69 -24.82
N THR A 11 6.41 11.78 -25.08
CA THR A 11 5.83 12.99 -25.65
C THR A 11 5.93 14.13 -24.63
N PRO A 12 5.97 15.41 -25.06
CA PRO A 12 5.98 16.55 -24.13
C PRO A 12 4.84 16.50 -23.10
N CYS A 13 3.68 15.99 -23.52
CA CYS A 13 2.51 15.73 -22.68
C CYS A 13 2.80 14.70 -21.56
N SER A 14 3.60 13.66 -21.83
CA SER A 14 3.98 12.67 -20.83
C SER A 14 4.90 13.22 -19.73
N CYS A 15 5.75 14.20 -20.05
CA CYS A 15 6.60 14.87 -19.07
C CYS A 15 5.75 15.76 -18.13
N CYS A 16 4.86 16.56 -18.73
CA CYS A 16 3.94 17.42 -18.00
C CYS A 16 3.04 16.62 -17.02
N MET A 17 2.45 15.52 -17.50
CA MET A 17 1.66 14.60 -16.69
C MET A 17 2.48 13.94 -15.56
N SER A 18 3.78 13.74 -15.74
CA SER A 18 4.66 13.22 -14.69
C SER A 18 4.85 14.23 -13.56
N VAL A 19 4.84 15.54 -13.84
CA VAL A 19 4.94 16.60 -12.83
C VAL A 19 3.64 16.75 -12.06
N PHE A 20 2.49 16.76 -12.75
CA PHE A 20 1.17 16.90 -12.11
C PHE A 20 0.89 15.82 -11.07
N LYS A 21 1.38 14.60 -11.28
CA LYS A 21 1.24 13.49 -10.32
C LYS A 21 1.90 13.74 -8.96
N TRP A 22 2.90 14.63 -8.89
CA TRP A 22 3.58 14.99 -7.63
C TRP A 22 2.88 16.08 -6.84
N ILE A 23 1.89 16.78 -7.41
CA ILE A 23 1.19 17.89 -6.73
C ILE A 23 0.62 17.47 -5.37
N PRO A 24 -0.09 16.32 -5.22
CA PRO A 24 -0.61 15.92 -3.92
C PRO A 24 0.50 15.69 -2.88
N VAL A 25 1.62 15.11 -3.29
CA VAL A 25 2.78 14.86 -2.40
C VAL A 25 3.43 16.17 -1.98
N LEU A 26 3.63 17.10 -2.92
CA LEU A 26 4.18 18.42 -2.65
C LEU A 26 3.25 19.23 -1.73
N PHE A 27 1.93 19.14 -1.92
CA PHE A 27 0.95 19.77 -1.06
C PHE A 27 1.04 19.26 0.38
N ILE A 28 1.03 17.93 0.59
CA ILE A 28 1.17 17.34 1.93
C ILE A 28 2.51 17.74 2.56
N THR A 29 3.60 17.68 1.79
CA THR A 29 4.94 18.09 2.27
C THR A 29 4.97 19.55 2.69
N ALA A 30 4.33 20.45 1.94
CA ALA A 30 4.23 21.86 2.27
C ALA A 30 3.40 22.10 3.55
N VAL A 31 2.27 21.40 3.71
CA VAL A 31 1.45 21.45 4.93
C VAL A 31 2.25 20.98 6.14
N ILE A 32 3.02 19.90 6.01
CA ILE A 32 3.88 19.40 7.09
C ILE A 32 4.96 20.43 7.42
N GLY A 33 5.66 20.98 6.43
CA GLY A 33 6.68 22.01 6.63
C GLY A 33 6.15 23.28 7.30
N TRP A 34 4.97 23.76 6.88
CA TRP A 34 4.28 24.85 7.54
C TRP A 34 3.88 24.50 8.98
N SER A 35 3.36 23.29 9.21
CA SER A 35 2.96 22.84 10.54
C SER A 35 4.16 22.73 11.50
N TYR A 36 5.34 22.37 10.98
CA TYR A 36 6.60 22.39 11.72
C TYR A 36 6.97 23.80 12.18
N TYR A 37 6.93 24.77 11.27
CA TYR A 37 7.16 26.17 11.61
C TYR A 37 6.15 26.67 12.65
N ALA A 38 4.86 26.41 12.44
CA ALA A 38 3.80 26.85 13.36
C ALA A 38 3.95 26.21 14.76
N TYR A 39 4.26 24.92 14.83
CA TYR A 39 4.39 24.22 16.11
C TYR A 39 5.70 24.59 16.82
N VAL A 40 6.84 24.43 16.17
CA VAL A 40 8.15 24.59 16.81
C VAL A 40 8.45 26.06 17.08
N VAL A 41 8.24 26.93 16.10
CA VAL A 41 8.61 28.35 16.23
C VAL A 41 7.53 29.13 16.95
N GLN A 42 6.30 29.13 16.42
CA GLN A 42 5.24 30.01 16.95
C GLN A 42 4.70 29.53 18.30
N LEU A 43 4.41 28.23 18.45
CA LEU A 43 3.89 27.69 19.70
C LEU A 43 5.01 27.47 20.73
N CYS A 44 6.01 26.63 20.42
CA CYS A 44 6.99 26.23 21.43
C CYS A 44 8.03 27.31 21.76
N ILE A 45 8.74 27.85 20.77
CA ILE A 45 9.86 28.79 21.03
C ILE A 45 9.35 30.17 21.46
N LEU A 46 8.33 30.70 20.77
CA LEU A 46 7.81 32.05 21.01
C LEU A 46 6.64 32.08 22.00
N GLY A 47 5.85 31.01 22.08
CA GLY A 47 4.63 30.96 22.91
C GLY A 47 4.81 30.35 24.30
N MET A 48 5.86 29.55 24.54
CA MET A 48 6.05 28.87 25.83
C MET A 48 7.18 29.47 26.66
N GLU A 49 6.86 29.93 27.88
CA GLU A 49 7.85 30.42 28.84
C GLU A 49 8.53 29.26 29.60
N ASN A 50 7.79 28.19 29.93
CA ASN A 50 8.30 27.06 30.69
C ASN A 50 9.19 26.15 29.80
N ARG A 51 10.51 26.21 30.06
CA ARG A 51 11.53 25.45 29.31
C ARG A 51 11.39 23.94 29.43
N VAL A 52 10.93 23.42 30.58
CA VAL A 52 10.77 21.98 30.79
C VAL A 52 9.59 21.47 29.95
N THR A 53 8.44 22.14 30.03
CA THR A 53 7.27 21.79 29.22
C THR A 53 7.58 21.88 27.72
N MET A 54 8.29 22.94 27.31
CA MET A 54 8.74 23.11 25.93
C MET A 54 9.63 21.94 25.46
N ALA A 55 10.60 21.53 26.27
CA ALA A 55 11.48 20.40 25.94
C ALA A 55 10.70 19.09 25.79
N VAL A 56 9.75 18.82 26.70
CA VAL A 56 8.87 17.65 26.62
C VAL A 56 8.03 17.69 25.34
N PHE A 57 7.43 18.84 25.02
CA PHE A 57 6.60 18.98 23.82
C PHE A 57 7.42 18.74 22.55
N LEU A 58 8.59 19.38 22.45
CA LEU A 58 9.48 19.20 21.30
C LEU A 58 9.97 17.76 21.17
N LEU A 59 10.26 17.05 22.27
CA LEU A 59 10.70 15.66 22.22
C LEU A 59 9.63 14.75 21.60
N PHE A 60 8.40 14.78 22.12
CA PHE A 60 7.30 13.96 21.61
C PHE A 60 6.90 14.35 20.18
N TYR A 61 6.91 15.66 19.89
CA TYR A 61 6.64 16.19 18.56
C TYR A 61 7.63 15.65 17.53
N HIS A 62 8.94 15.76 17.79
CA HIS A 62 9.97 15.29 16.86
C HIS A 62 9.99 13.77 16.73
N LEU A 63 9.78 13.02 17.81
CA LEU A 63 9.68 11.55 17.73
C LEU A 63 8.54 11.12 16.80
N THR A 64 7.36 11.71 16.98
CA THR A 64 6.19 11.40 16.15
C THR A 64 6.40 11.86 14.71
N LEU A 65 6.96 13.05 14.49
CA LEU A 65 7.24 13.58 13.16
C LEU A 65 8.27 12.72 12.41
N VAL A 66 9.32 12.25 13.07
CA VAL A 66 10.33 11.38 12.44
C VAL A 66 9.70 10.07 11.97
N LEU A 67 8.88 9.42 12.82
CA LEU A 67 8.19 8.17 12.44
C LEU A 67 7.17 8.41 11.31
N PHE A 68 6.46 9.53 11.36
CA PHE A 68 5.52 9.95 10.31
C PHE A 68 6.24 10.18 8.97
N LEU A 69 7.31 10.97 8.95
CA LEU A 69 8.07 11.24 7.73
C LEU A 69 8.78 10.00 7.19
N TRP A 70 9.32 9.16 8.07
CA TRP A 70 9.99 7.92 7.67
C TRP A 70 9.00 6.94 7.01
N SER A 71 7.82 6.74 7.62
CA SER A 71 6.77 5.90 7.03
C SER A 71 6.19 6.48 5.74
N TYR A 72 6.00 7.81 5.67
CA TYR A 72 5.57 8.50 4.44
C TYR A 72 6.58 8.32 3.30
N TRP A 73 7.86 8.55 3.59
CA TRP A 73 8.96 8.35 2.65
C TRP A 73 9.00 6.92 2.12
N GLN A 74 8.96 5.93 3.01
CA GLN A 74 8.96 4.52 2.61
C GLN A 74 7.75 4.18 1.74
N THR A 75 6.57 4.73 2.04
CA THR A 75 5.37 4.50 1.22
C THR A 75 5.49 5.09 -0.19
N ILE A 76 6.07 6.29 -0.33
CA ILE A 76 6.29 6.96 -1.62
C ILE A 76 7.35 6.23 -2.45
N PHE A 77 8.52 5.99 -1.86
CA PHE A 77 9.72 5.63 -2.62
C PHE A 77 9.99 4.14 -2.71
N THR A 78 9.26 3.30 -1.97
CA THR A 78 9.30 1.85 -2.20
C THR A 78 8.75 1.54 -3.58
N SER A 79 9.52 0.80 -4.37
CA SER A 79 9.13 0.42 -5.72
C SER A 79 7.80 -0.33 -5.74
N VAL A 80 6.99 -0.07 -6.78
CA VAL A 80 5.79 -0.86 -7.03
C VAL A 80 6.17 -2.33 -7.20
N GLY A 81 5.53 -3.23 -6.46
CA GLY A 81 5.73 -4.68 -6.61
C GLY A 81 5.25 -5.18 -7.96
N ARG A 82 6.15 -5.34 -8.93
CA ARG A 82 5.83 -5.82 -10.27
C ARG A 82 5.84 -7.34 -10.32
N VAL A 83 5.02 -7.90 -11.19
CA VAL A 83 5.03 -9.34 -11.48
C VAL A 83 6.32 -9.70 -12.25
N PRO A 84 7.06 -10.76 -11.88
CA PRO A 84 8.24 -11.22 -12.59
C PRO A 84 7.96 -11.63 -14.05
N ASP A 85 8.96 -11.52 -14.92
CA ASP A 85 8.79 -11.74 -16.36
C ASP A 85 8.45 -13.18 -16.75
N HIS A 86 8.79 -14.20 -15.94
CA HIS A 86 8.42 -15.59 -16.23
C HIS A 86 6.90 -15.86 -16.15
N TRP A 87 6.11 -14.92 -15.59
CA TRP A 87 4.64 -14.95 -15.64
C TRP A 87 4.06 -14.35 -16.93
N ARG A 88 4.92 -13.73 -17.76
CA ARG A 88 4.56 -13.17 -19.06
C ARG A 88 4.44 -14.30 -20.08
N LEU A 89 3.35 -14.28 -20.85
CA LEU A 89 3.19 -15.21 -21.94
C LEU A 89 4.19 -14.86 -23.06
N PRO A 90 4.89 -15.87 -23.63
CA PRO A 90 5.64 -15.71 -24.86
C PRO A 90 4.75 -15.16 -25.98
N GLU A 91 5.32 -14.37 -26.91
CA GLU A 91 4.56 -13.73 -27.99
C GLU A 91 3.77 -14.74 -28.84
N SER A 92 4.32 -15.94 -29.05
CA SER A 92 3.64 -17.03 -29.76
C SER A 92 2.35 -17.48 -29.06
N GLU A 93 2.36 -17.61 -27.72
CA GLU A 93 1.18 -17.95 -26.93
C GLU A 93 0.17 -16.82 -26.88
N VAL A 94 0.65 -15.57 -26.86
CA VAL A 94 -0.20 -14.38 -26.94
C VAL A 94 -0.94 -14.34 -28.27
N GLU A 95 -0.25 -14.58 -29.37
CA GLU A 95 -0.86 -14.61 -30.71
C GLU A 95 -1.89 -15.75 -30.80
N ARG A 96 -1.56 -16.94 -30.30
CA ARG A 96 -2.50 -18.08 -30.22
C ARG A 96 -3.72 -17.73 -29.39
N LEU A 97 -3.55 -17.02 -28.28
CA LEU A 97 -4.64 -16.61 -27.40
C LEU A 97 -5.60 -15.64 -28.10
N PHE A 98 -5.07 -14.65 -28.84
CA PHE A 98 -5.90 -13.67 -29.55
C PHE A 98 -6.54 -14.23 -30.82
N ARG A 99 -5.93 -15.23 -31.46
CA ARG A 99 -6.50 -15.94 -32.62
C ARG A 99 -7.53 -17.02 -32.25
N ALA A 100 -7.64 -17.39 -30.97
CA ALA A 100 -8.56 -18.44 -30.54
C ALA A 100 -10.02 -18.08 -30.86
N GLU A 101 -10.71 -18.98 -31.57
CA GLU A 101 -12.06 -18.75 -32.11
C GLU A 101 -13.15 -18.61 -31.04
N ASN A 102 -12.94 -19.21 -29.86
CA ASN A 102 -13.92 -19.22 -28.78
C ASN A 102 -13.28 -19.12 -27.40
N GLN A 103 -14.09 -18.78 -26.39
CA GLN A 103 -13.65 -18.60 -25.01
C GLN A 103 -13.07 -19.89 -24.40
N GLU A 104 -13.52 -21.06 -24.85
CA GLU A 104 -13.03 -22.33 -24.32
C GLU A 104 -11.60 -22.63 -24.78
N ALA A 105 -11.28 -22.33 -26.05
CA ALA A 105 -9.92 -22.39 -26.56
C ALA A 105 -9.00 -21.41 -25.81
N GLN A 106 -9.46 -20.18 -25.55
CA GLN A 106 -8.70 -19.21 -24.73
C GLN A 106 -8.44 -19.73 -23.32
N LYS A 107 -9.46 -20.30 -22.66
CA LYS A 107 -9.32 -20.91 -21.33
C LYS A 107 -8.29 -22.04 -21.35
N ARG A 108 -8.29 -22.91 -22.37
CA ARG A 108 -7.32 -24.01 -22.47
C ARG A 108 -5.89 -23.49 -22.60
N ILE A 109 -5.65 -22.48 -23.45
CA ILE A 109 -4.31 -21.88 -23.62
C ILE A 109 -3.82 -21.30 -22.29
N LEU A 110 -4.63 -20.48 -21.63
CA LEU A 110 -4.27 -19.87 -20.36
C LEU A 110 -4.06 -20.91 -19.25
N ASN A 111 -4.91 -21.93 -19.16
CA ASN A 111 -4.75 -23.02 -18.19
C ASN A 111 -3.49 -23.84 -18.45
N ASN A 112 -3.12 -24.07 -19.71
CA ASN A 112 -1.91 -24.83 -20.06
C ASN A 112 -0.64 -24.09 -19.61
N PHE A 113 -0.56 -22.78 -19.87
CA PHE A 113 0.56 -21.97 -19.40
C PHE A 113 0.60 -21.88 -17.87
N ALA A 114 -0.56 -21.71 -17.24
CA ALA A 114 -0.67 -21.55 -15.80
C ALA A 114 -0.48 -22.84 -14.97
N ARG A 115 -0.31 -24.03 -15.59
CA ARG A 115 -0.14 -25.29 -14.85
C ARG A 115 1.05 -25.29 -13.90
N ASN A 116 2.10 -24.55 -14.25
CA ASN A 116 3.33 -24.46 -13.48
C ASN A 116 3.40 -23.21 -12.60
N LEU A 117 2.29 -22.48 -12.45
CA LEU A 117 2.20 -21.26 -11.65
C LEU A 117 1.29 -21.49 -10.44
N PRO A 118 1.61 -20.94 -9.26
CA PRO A 118 0.78 -21.05 -8.05
C PRO A 118 -0.42 -20.11 -8.14
N VAL A 119 -1.38 -20.42 -9.04
CA VAL A 119 -2.60 -19.61 -9.23
C VAL A 119 -3.86 -20.36 -8.81
N THR A 120 -4.48 -19.88 -7.75
CA THR A 120 -5.74 -20.43 -7.24
C THR A 120 -6.93 -19.57 -7.66
N ASN A 121 -6.77 -18.26 -7.84
CA ASN A 121 -7.88 -17.40 -8.20
C ASN A 121 -8.29 -17.53 -9.67
N ARG A 122 -9.58 -17.34 -9.95
CA ARG A 122 -10.18 -17.38 -11.28
C ARG A 122 -11.02 -16.13 -11.54
N THR A 123 -11.36 -15.93 -12.79
CA THR A 123 -12.39 -14.97 -13.21
C THR A 123 -13.79 -15.52 -12.91
N MET A 124 -14.83 -14.70 -13.10
CA MET A 124 -16.23 -15.11 -12.89
C MET A 124 -16.68 -16.28 -13.78
N ASN A 125 -16.09 -16.42 -14.97
CA ASN A 125 -16.35 -17.54 -15.88
C ASN A 125 -15.39 -18.73 -15.66
N GLY A 126 -14.66 -18.76 -14.54
CA GLY A 126 -13.74 -19.84 -14.17
C GLY A 126 -12.41 -19.86 -14.94
N ALA A 127 -12.11 -18.84 -15.75
CA ALA A 127 -10.85 -18.75 -16.49
C ALA A 127 -9.68 -18.30 -15.58
N VAL A 128 -8.46 -18.61 -15.99
CA VAL A 128 -7.25 -18.05 -15.36
C VAL A 128 -7.24 -16.53 -15.55
N ARG A 129 -6.87 -15.79 -14.52
CA ARG A 129 -6.82 -14.32 -14.55
C ARG A 129 -5.65 -13.87 -15.43
N PHE A 130 -5.95 -13.27 -16.58
CA PHE A 130 -4.96 -12.73 -17.51
C PHE A 130 -4.99 -11.19 -17.55
N CYS A 131 -3.86 -10.56 -17.84
CA CYS A 131 -3.76 -9.14 -18.15
C CYS A 131 -3.43 -8.93 -19.63
N GLU A 132 -4.39 -8.44 -20.40
CA GLU A 132 -4.18 -8.15 -21.83
C GLU A 132 -3.19 -7.02 -22.10
N LYS A 133 -3.02 -6.07 -21.17
CA LYS A 133 -2.08 -4.95 -21.34
C LYS A 133 -0.64 -5.37 -21.09
N CYS A 134 -0.41 -6.15 -20.04
CA CYS A 134 0.92 -6.61 -19.66
C CYS A 134 1.30 -7.95 -20.31
N LYS A 135 0.34 -8.67 -20.91
CA LYS A 135 0.48 -10.04 -21.44
C LYS A 135 0.96 -11.04 -20.37
N ILE A 136 0.47 -10.89 -19.15
CA ILE A 136 0.90 -11.64 -17.96
C ILE A 136 -0.28 -12.44 -17.38
N ILE A 137 -0.05 -13.69 -16.96
CA ILE A 137 -0.95 -14.36 -16.02
C ILE A 137 -0.85 -13.62 -14.69
N LYS A 138 -1.98 -13.17 -14.14
CA LYS A 138 -1.99 -12.43 -12.87
C LYS A 138 -1.76 -13.41 -11.73
N PRO A 139 -0.70 -13.24 -10.91
CA PRO A 139 -0.64 -13.88 -9.60
C PRO A 139 -1.90 -13.61 -8.79
N ASP A 140 -2.17 -14.47 -7.82
CA ASP A 140 -3.26 -14.27 -6.89
C ASP A 140 -3.14 -12.91 -6.21
N ARG A 141 -4.28 -12.26 -5.96
CA ARG A 141 -4.35 -10.90 -5.38
C ARG A 141 -3.67 -9.77 -6.18
N SER A 142 -3.06 -10.05 -7.32
CA SER A 142 -2.46 -9.01 -8.18
C SER A 142 -3.50 -8.36 -9.10
N HIS A 143 -3.33 -7.07 -9.40
CA HIS A 143 -4.21 -6.32 -10.30
C HIS A 143 -3.41 -5.36 -11.20
N HIS A 144 -3.94 -5.02 -12.37
CA HIS A 144 -3.32 -4.04 -13.26
C HIS A 144 -3.73 -2.63 -12.84
N CYS A 145 -2.75 -1.79 -12.52
CA CYS A 145 -2.99 -0.37 -12.31
C CYS A 145 -2.69 0.40 -13.60
N SER A 146 -3.68 1.12 -14.12
CA SER A 146 -3.51 1.96 -15.31
C SER A 146 -2.57 3.15 -15.08
N VAL A 147 -2.51 3.68 -13.86
CA VAL A 147 -1.65 4.82 -13.52
C VAL A 147 -0.18 4.41 -13.38
N CYS A 148 0.07 3.27 -12.73
CA CYS A 148 1.38 2.64 -12.61
C CYS A 148 1.78 1.88 -13.91
N ASN A 149 0.83 1.68 -14.84
CA ASN A 149 0.97 0.98 -16.12
C ASN A 149 1.62 -0.42 -16.03
N CYS A 150 1.33 -1.15 -14.96
CA CYS A 150 1.84 -2.50 -14.72
C CYS A 150 0.88 -3.33 -13.85
N CYS A 151 1.07 -4.65 -13.85
CA CYS A 151 0.47 -5.53 -12.86
C CYS A 151 1.22 -5.41 -11.54
N VAL A 152 0.46 -5.20 -10.47
CA VAL A 152 0.94 -4.91 -9.12
C VAL A 152 0.58 -6.06 -8.19
N LEU A 153 1.57 -6.60 -7.48
CA LEU A 153 1.44 -7.69 -6.51
C LEU A 153 0.65 -7.25 -5.28
N LYS A 154 -0.30 -8.09 -4.83
CA LYS A 154 -1.25 -7.78 -3.73
C LYS A 154 -1.72 -6.32 -3.78
N MET A 155 -2.22 -5.88 -4.93
CA MET A 155 -2.60 -4.49 -5.14
C MET A 155 -3.74 -4.12 -4.20
N ASP A 156 -3.53 -3.08 -3.40
CA ASP A 156 -4.59 -2.53 -2.57
C ASP A 156 -5.32 -1.40 -3.31
N HIS A 157 -4.60 -0.32 -3.62
CA HIS A 157 -5.11 0.79 -4.42
C HIS A 157 -3.97 1.64 -4.98
N HIS A 158 -4.28 2.52 -5.93
CA HIS A 158 -3.37 3.59 -6.31
C HIS A 158 -3.68 4.82 -5.47
N CYS A 159 -2.69 5.35 -4.75
CA CYS A 159 -2.88 6.46 -3.83
C CYS A 159 -2.21 7.73 -4.38
N PRO A 160 -2.99 8.74 -4.79
CA PRO A 160 -2.44 10.00 -5.29
C PRO A 160 -1.58 10.74 -4.26
N TRP A 161 -1.93 10.64 -2.96
CA TRP A 161 -1.26 11.33 -1.85
C TRP A 161 0.18 10.86 -1.58
N VAL A 162 0.55 9.69 -2.12
CA VAL A 162 1.92 9.15 -2.08
C VAL A 162 2.51 8.98 -3.49
N ASN A 163 1.78 9.41 -4.53
CA ASN A 163 2.12 9.22 -5.94
C ASN A 163 2.63 7.79 -6.26
N ASN A 164 2.00 6.79 -5.65
CA ASN A 164 2.46 5.41 -5.75
C ASN A 164 1.29 4.42 -5.59
N CYS A 165 1.48 3.20 -6.09
CA CYS A 165 0.59 2.09 -5.83
C CYS A 165 0.87 1.51 -4.43
N VAL A 166 -0.17 1.39 -3.60
CA VAL A 166 -0.12 0.65 -2.33
C VAL A 166 -0.30 -0.84 -2.66
N ASN A 167 0.68 -1.64 -2.29
CA ASN A 167 0.89 -3.00 -2.75
C ASN A 167 1.63 -3.84 -1.71
N PHE A 168 1.94 -5.09 -2.04
CA PHE A 168 2.64 -6.02 -1.14
C PHE A 168 3.85 -5.41 -0.41
N TYR A 169 4.76 -4.73 -1.11
CA TYR A 169 6.03 -4.28 -0.52
C TYR A 169 5.93 -3.01 0.35
N ASN A 170 4.87 -2.22 0.20
CA ASN A 170 4.69 -0.97 0.95
C ASN A 170 3.40 -0.90 1.78
N TYR A 171 2.59 -1.96 1.83
CA TYR A 171 1.32 -1.95 2.58
C TYR A 171 1.55 -1.70 4.08
N LYS A 172 2.54 -2.36 4.69
CA LYS A 172 2.93 -2.09 6.09
C LYS A 172 3.29 -0.61 6.29
N TYR A 173 4.07 -0.03 5.39
CA TYR A 173 4.49 1.37 5.48
C TYR A 173 3.31 2.31 5.37
N PHE A 174 2.36 2.02 4.48
CA PHE A 174 1.14 2.80 4.33
C PHE A 174 0.29 2.76 5.62
N VAL A 175 0.10 1.59 6.23
CA VAL A 175 -0.63 1.48 7.51
C VAL A 175 0.06 2.25 8.63
N LEU A 176 1.40 2.15 8.73
CA LEU A 176 2.18 2.93 9.69
C LEU A 176 2.11 4.44 9.42
N PHE A 177 2.17 4.85 8.15
CA PHE A 177 2.00 6.24 7.72
C PHE A 177 0.67 6.81 8.18
N LEU A 178 -0.44 6.08 7.98
CA LEU A 178 -1.76 6.50 8.46
C LEU A 178 -1.80 6.62 9.99
N GLY A 179 -1.24 5.64 10.70
CA GLY A 179 -1.19 5.63 12.17
C GLY A 179 -0.36 6.80 12.73
N TYR A 180 0.85 7.02 12.22
CA TYR A 180 1.70 8.12 12.66
C TYR A 180 1.19 9.49 12.24
N ALA A 181 0.56 9.61 11.08
CA ALA A 181 -0.14 10.84 10.68
C ALA A 181 -1.28 11.15 11.67
N LEU A 182 -2.06 10.14 12.07
CA LEU A 182 -3.13 10.30 13.04
C LEU A 182 -2.60 10.72 14.41
N ILE A 183 -1.57 10.04 14.92
CA ILE A 183 -0.92 10.40 16.20
C ILE A 183 -0.37 11.82 16.14
N TYR A 184 0.29 12.20 15.04
CA TYR A 184 0.81 13.55 14.82
C TYR A 184 -0.31 14.60 14.87
N CYS A 185 -1.39 14.40 14.11
CA CYS A 185 -2.53 15.32 14.08
C CYS A 185 -3.22 15.45 15.44
N LEU A 186 -3.45 14.33 16.14
CA LEU A 186 -4.05 14.34 17.48
C LEU A 186 -3.14 15.01 18.50
N TYR A 187 -1.83 14.76 18.44
CA TYR A 187 -0.84 15.38 19.31
C TYR A 187 -0.83 16.91 19.14
N VAL A 188 -0.77 17.38 17.90
CA VAL A 188 -0.81 18.81 17.57
C VAL A 188 -2.13 19.44 18.02
N ALA A 189 -3.27 18.82 17.75
CA ALA A 189 -4.57 19.32 18.18
C ALA A 189 -4.72 19.37 19.70
N PHE A 190 -4.28 18.32 20.41
CA PHE A 190 -4.34 18.25 21.87
C PHE A 190 -3.48 19.34 22.52
N THR A 191 -2.24 19.50 22.06
CA THR A 191 -1.30 20.48 22.64
C THR A 191 -1.66 21.92 22.32
N THR A 192 -2.39 22.18 21.23
CA THR A 192 -2.89 23.53 20.87
C THR A 192 -4.29 23.84 21.39
N LEU A 193 -4.99 22.88 22.01
CA LEU A 193 -6.37 23.05 22.47
C LEU A 193 -6.52 24.17 23.51
N ASN A 194 -5.59 24.25 24.46
CA ASN A 194 -5.64 25.28 25.49
C ASN A 194 -5.48 26.69 24.90
N ASP A 195 -4.53 26.86 23.97
CA ASP A 195 -4.36 28.10 23.21
C ASP A 195 -5.59 28.41 22.37
N PHE A 196 -6.16 27.43 21.68
CA PHE A 196 -7.41 27.60 20.95
C PHE A 196 -8.53 28.15 21.86
N ILE A 197 -8.71 27.60 23.05
CA ILE A 197 -9.73 28.06 24.01
C ILE A 197 -9.42 29.49 24.50
N GLN A 198 -8.16 29.79 24.82
CA GLN A 198 -7.74 31.13 25.26
C GLN A 198 -7.94 32.19 24.18
N PHE A 199 -7.78 31.81 22.90
CA PHE A 199 -7.98 32.70 21.75
C PHE A 199 -9.43 33.17 21.71
N TRP A 200 -10.38 32.24 21.82
CA TRP A 200 -11.81 32.55 21.80
C TRP A 200 -12.30 33.25 23.07
N LYS A 201 -11.59 33.09 24.19
CA LYS A 201 -11.84 33.87 25.42
C LYS A 201 -11.26 35.29 25.38
N GLY A 202 -10.49 35.65 24.34
CA GLY A 202 -9.78 36.93 24.27
C GLY A 202 -8.65 37.07 25.30
N GLN A 203 -8.17 35.95 25.86
CA GLN A 203 -7.18 35.90 26.94
C GLN A 203 -5.77 35.56 26.45
N LEU A 204 -5.62 35.28 25.16
CA LEU A 204 -4.33 34.95 24.56
C LEU A 204 -3.51 36.23 24.40
N ASN A 205 -2.59 36.44 25.33
CA ASN A 205 -1.69 37.58 25.36
C ASN A 205 -0.67 37.47 24.21
N GLY A 206 -0.92 38.15 23.09
CA GLY A 206 0.02 38.20 21.98
C GLY A 206 -0.47 39.10 20.84
N THR A 207 0.22 40.21 20.60
CA THR A 207 0.05 41.10 19.45
C THR A 207 0.82 40.56 18.24
N GLY A 208 0.18 39.83 17.32
CA GLY A 208 0.87 39.41 16.08
C GLY A 208 0.21 38.28 15.29
N MET A 209 0.80 37.98 14.12
CA MET A 209 0.37 36.92 13.20
C MET A 209 0.49 35.49 13.77
N GLY A 210 1.29 35.27 14.82
CA GLY A 210 1.51 33.96 15.45
C GLY A 210 0.24 33.29 15.98
N ARG A 211 -0.72 34.08 16.50
CA ARG A 211 -2.01 33.55 17.00
C ARG A 211 -2.83 32.85 15.92
N PHE A 212 -2.73 33.33 14.67
CA PHE A 212 -3.46 32.73 13.55
C PHE A 212 -2.83 31.39 13.15
N HIS A 213 -1.49 31.27 13.20
CA HIS A 213 -0.83 29.99 12.95
C HIS A 213 -1.31 28.90 13.90
N ILE A 214 -1.38 29.19 15.21
CA ILE A 214 -1.85 28.24 16.22
C ILE A 214 -3.32 27.84 15.98
N LEU A 215 -4.18 28.82 15.64
CA LEU A 215 -5.58 28.59 15.32
C LEU A 215 -5.74 27.66 14.09
N PHE A 216 -5.06 27.97 12.98
CA PHE A 216 -5.09 27.15 11.78
C PHE A 216 -4.49 25.77 12.03
N LEU A 217 -3.46 25.66 12.86
CA LEU A 217 -2.81 24.41 13.20
C LEU A 217 -3.77 23.46 13.94
N PHE A 218 -4.55 23.97 14.88
CA PHE A 218 -5.62 23.21 15.55
C PHE A 218 -6.68 22.71 14.56
N PHE A 219 -7.22 23.60 13.71
CA PHE A 219 -8.26 23.26 12.73
C PHE A 219 -7.79 22.22 11.70
N ILE A 220 -6.62 22.44 11.11
CA ILE A 220 -6.03 21.52 10.13
C ILE A 220 -5.71 20.17 10.80
N GLY A 221 -5.19 20.19 12.03
CA GLY A 221 -4.93 18.99 12.82
C GLY A 221 -6.18 18.13 13.01
N ILE A 222 -7.29 18.72 13.48
CA ILE A 222 -8.56 17.99 13.67
C ILE A 222 -9.18 17.55 12.34
N MET A 223 -9.14 18.38 11.30
CA MET A 223 -9.68 18.04 9.97
C MET A 223 -9.01 16.77 9.41
N PHE A 224 -7.67 16.72 9.45
CA PHE A 224 -6.94 15.52 9.04
C PHE A 224 -7.17 14.36 10.00
N ALA A 225 -7.20 14.58 11.32
CA ALA A 225 -7.44 13.53 12.30
C ALA A 225 -8.78 12.80 12.05
N ILE A 226 -9.87 13.53 11.84
CA ILE A 226 -11.20 12.93 11.58
C ILE A 226 -11.14 12.04 10.32
N SER A 227 -10.55 12.54 9.24
CA SER A 227 -10.40 11.79 8.00
C SER A 227 -9.53 10.54 8.21
N LEU A 228 -8.41 10.69 8.92
CA LEU A 228 -7.45 9.61 9.18
C LEU A 228 -7.99 8.54 10.12
N VAL A 229 -8.85 8.88 11.11
CA VAL A 229 -9.49 7.87 11.99
C VAL A 229 -10.27 6.86 11.15
N SER A 230 -11.08 7.33 10.20
CA SER A 230 -11.87 6.45 9.35
C SER A 230 -11.00 5.59 8.43
N LEU A 231 -10.01 6.19 7.76
CA LEU A 231 -9.15 5.48 6.81
C LEU A 231 -8.23 4.48 7.53
N PHE A 232 -7.60 4.89 8.64
CA PHE A 232 -6.75 4.02 9.44
C PHE A 232 -7.57 2.88 10.05
N GLY A 233 -8.73 3.16 10.64
CA GLY A 233 -9.62 2.14 11.20
C GLY A 233 -10.06 1.11 10.15
N TYR A 234 -10.40 1.56 8.94
CA TYR A 234 -10.72 0.66 7.83
C TYR A 234 -9.55 -0.24 7.44
N HIS A 235 -8.34 0.29 7.31
CA HIS A 235 -7.17 -0.52 6.96
C HIS A 235 -6.74 -1.47 8.09
N ILE A 236 -6.91 -1.10 9.36
CA ILE A 236 -6.70 -2.02 10.48
C ILE A 236 -7.70 -3.19 10.41
N TYR A 237 -8.97 -2.93 10.10
CA TYR A 237 -9.95 -3.98 9.82
C TYR A 237 -9.51 -4.89 8.66
N LEU A 238 -9.05 -4.31 7.55
CA LEU A 238 -8.57 -5.06 6.39
C LEU A 238 -7.37 -5.94 6.71
N VAL A 239 -6.41 -5.44 7.51
CA VAL A 239 -5.28 -6.24 8.02
C VAL A 239 -5.80 -7.43 8.80
N PHE A 240 -6.70 -7.23 9.78
CA PHE A 240 -7.22 -8.34 10.59
C PHE A 240 -8.07 -9.34 9.82
N MET A 241 -8.62 -8.97 8.67
CA MET A 241 -9.38 -9.86 7.78
C MET A 241 -8.54 -10.44 6.63
N ASN A 242 -7.27 -10.05 6.52
CA ASN A 242 -6.36 -10.33 5.39
C ASN A 242 -6.99 -10.05 4.03
N ARG A 243 -7.59 -8.87 3.87
CA ARG A 243 -8.20 -8.42 2.62
C ARG A 243 -7.48 -7.19 2.11
N THR A 244 -7.34 -7.08 0.80
CA THR A 244 -7.08 -5.78 0.17
C THR A 244 -8.39 -5.00 0.02
N THR A 245 -8.30 -3.70 -0.22
CA THR A 245 -9.46 -2.87 -0.54
C THR A 245 -10.24 -3.44 -1.74
N LEU A 246 -9.55 -3.91 -2.78
CA LEU A 246 -10.18 -4.54 -3.95
C LEU A 246 -10.96 -5.80 -3.59
N GLU A 247 -10.40 -6.65 -2.73
CA GLU A 247 -11.03 -7.88 -2.25
C GLU A 247 -12.21 -7.60 -1.31
N ALA A 248 -12.16 -6.49 -0.57
CA ALA A 248 -13.26 -6.05 0.28
C ALA A 248 -14.50 -5.64 -0.53
N PHE A 249 -14.31 -5.04 -1.71
CA PHE A 249 -15.39 -4.71 -2.65
C PHE A 249 -15.83 -5.91 -3.48
N ARG A 250 -14.90 -6.77 -3.91
CA ARG A 250 -15.19 -7.92 -4.76
C ARG A 250 -14.45 -9.14 -4.25
N ALA A 251 -15.20 -10.10 -3.72
CA ALA A 251 -14.63 -11.35 -3.23
C ALA A 251 -13.82 -12.05 -4.35
N PRO A 252 -12.59 -12.52 -4.05
CA PRO A 252 -11.85 -13.35 -4.98
C PRO A 252 -12.60 -14.67 -5.24
N ILE A 253 -12.52 -15.16 -6.47
CA ILE A 253 -13.05 -16.48 -6.83
C ILE A 253 -11.90 -17.46 -6.79
N PHE A 254 -12.02 -18.50 -5.99
CA PHE A 254 -11.09 -19.61 -5.96
C PHE A 254 -11.51 -20.68 -6.97
N ARG A 255 -10.51 -21.37 -7.53
CA ARG A 255 -10.71 -22.50 -8.46
C ARG A 255 -11.62 -23.58 -7.86
N VAL A 256 -11.47 -23.80 -6.55
CA VAL A 256 -12.29 -24.72 -5.75
C VAL A 256 -13.06 -23.88 -4.74
N GLY A 257 -14.35 -24.12 -4.57
CA GLY A 257 -15.21 -23.39 -3.61
C GLY A 257 -15.86 -22.11 -4.14
N GLY A 258 -15.38 -21.52 -5.24
CA GLY A 258 -16.01 -20.36 -5.86
C GLY A 258 -15.67 -19.03 -5.16
N PRO A 259 -16.58 -18.03 -5.16
CA PRO A 259 -16.36 -16.75 -4.49
C PRO A 259 -16.23 -16.91 -2.97
N ASP A 260 -15.11 -16.47 -2.39
CA ASP A 260 -14.90 -16.51 -0.94
C ASP A 260 -14.17 -15.25 -0.46
N LYS A 261 -14.84 -14.47 0.39
CA LYS A 261 -14.29 -13.24 0.98
C LYS A 261 -13.28 -13.52 2.11
N ASN A 262 -13.27 -14.73 2.64
CA ASN A 262 -12.42 -15.20 3.72
C ASN A 262 -11.34 -16.17 3.27
N GLY A 263 -11.18 -16.42 1.96
CA GLY A 263 -10.26 -17.47 1.49
C GLY A 263 -8.79 -17.26 1.88
N TYR A 264 -8.37 -16.02 2.17
CA TYR A 264 -7.04 -15.68 2.69
C TYR A 264 -7.00 -15.40 4.20
N ASN A 265 -8.12 -15.54 4.91
CA ASN A 265 -8.21 -15.25 6.33
C ASN A 265 -7.69 -16.44 7.15
N LEU A 266 -6.60 -16.23 7.88
CA LEU A 266 -5.87 -17.23 8.69
C LEU A 266 -6.11 -17.06 10.20
N GLY A 267 -7.06 -16.19 10.58
CA GLY A 267 -7.21 -15.69 11.95
C GLY A 267 -6.47 -14.37 12.19
N ARG A 268 -7.00 -13.56 13.12
CA ARG A 268 -6.59 -12.14 13.28
C ARG A 268 -5.09 -11.95 13.51
N TYR A 269 -4.48 -12.75 14.39
CA TYR A 269 -3.06 -12.66 14.71
C TYR A 269 -2.18 -13.07 13.54
N ALA A 270 -2.49 -14.21 12.90
CA ALA A 270 -1.75 -14.68 11.72
C ALA A 270 -1.84 -13.67 10.57
N ASN A 271 -3.04 -13.12 10.32
CA ASN A 271 -3.24 -12.08 9.31
C ASN A 271 -2.44 -10.81 9.60
N PHE A 272 -2.36 -10.41 10.88
CA PHE A 272 -1.51 -9.30 11.28
C PHE A 272 -0.03 -9.59 11.00
N CYS A 273 0.44 -10.80 11.34
CA CYS A 273 1.82 -11.25 11.08
C CYS A 273 2.14 -11.35 9.58
N GLU A 274 1.17 -11.63 8.71
CA GLU A 274 1.38 -11.59 7.25
C GLU A 274 1.83 -10.19 6.78
N VAL A 275 1.39 -9.12 7.46
CA VAL A 275 1.73 -7.73 7.11
C VAL A 275 2.91 -7.22 7.95
N PHE A 276 2.91 -7.45 9.26
CA PHE A 276 3.85 -6.87 10.21
C PHE A 276 5.03 -7.79 10.57
N GLY A 277 4.98 -9.06 10.18
CA GLY A 277 6.00 -10.05 10.50
C GLY A 277 5.91 -10.56 11.95
N ASP A 278 6.82 -11.48 12.28
CA ASP A 278 6.82 -12.19 13.56
C ASP A 278 7.49 -11.43 14.70
N ASN A 279 8.53 -10.64 14.38
CA ASN A 279 9.27 -9.93 15.39
C ASN A 279 8.57 -8.62 15.75
N TRP A 280 7.98 -8.60 16.95
CA TRP A 280 7.25 -7.45 17.49
C TRP A 280 8.07 -6.16 17.59
N GLN A 281 9.40 -6.27 17.72
CA GLN A 281 10.31 -5.12 17.79
C GLN A 281 10.25 -4.26 16.52
N TYR A 282 9.89 -4.84 15.38
CA TYR A 282 9.82 -4.14 14.10
C TYR A 282 8.41 -3.76 13.69
N TRP A 283 7.36 -4.09 14.46
CA TRP A 283 5.98 -3.81 14.06
C TRP A 283 5.73 -2.31 13.83
N PHE A 284 6.30 -1.47 14.69
CA PHE A 284 6.17 -0.02 14.67
C PHE A 284 7.34 0.66 13.95
N LEU A 285 8.14 -0.07 13.18
CA LEU A 285 9.21 0.49 12.37
C LEU A 285 8.88 0.29 10.88
N PRO A 286 9.02 1.31 10.03
CA PRO A 286 8.78 1.20 8.60
C PRO A 286 9.96 0.53 7.90
N ILE A 287 10.19 -0.73 8.28
CA ILE A 287 11.15 -1.67 7.72
C ILE A 287 10.35 -2.86 7.19
N PHE A 288 10.75 -3.42 6.05
CA PHE A 288 10.03 -4.51 5.40
C PHE A 288 10.12 -5.78 6.26
N THR A 289 8.97 -6.27 6.71
CA THR A 289 8.85 -7.50 7.51
C THR A 289 7.63 -8.32 7.13
N SER A 290 6.93 -7.97 6.05
CA SER A 290 5.78 -8.73 5.58
C SER A 290 6.23 -10.11 5.11
N ARG A 291 5.38 -11.12 5.33
CA ARG A 291 5.68 -12.51 4.96
C ARG A 291 5.36 -12.78 3.50
N GLY A 292 6.03 -13.79 2.94
CA GLY A 292 5.85 -14.22 1.57
C GLY A 292 6.61 -13.37 0.56
N ASP A 293 6.34 -13.63 -0.71
CA ASP A 293 6.98 -12.99 -1.86
C ASP A 293 6.03 -12.07 -2.65
N GLY A 294 4.75 -12.07 -2.29
CA GLY A 294 3.69 -11.33 -2.97
C GLY A 294 3.09 -12.04 -4.19
N LEU A 295 3.57 -13.25 -4.51
CA LEU A 295 3.11 -14.09 -5.62
C LEU A 295 2.19 -15.22 -5.14
N GLU A 296 2.52 -15.81 -4.01
CA GLU A 296 1.75 -16.87 -3.36
C GLU A 296 1.31 -16.44 -1.96
N PHE A 297 0.10 -16.86 -1.58
CA PHE A 297 -0.49 -16.51 -0.29
C PHE A 297 -1.16 -17.74 0.32
N PRO A 298 -0.91 -18.03 1.61
CA PRO A 298 -1.58 -19.12 2.30
C PRO A 298 -3.10 -18.91 2.29
N THR A 299 -3.83 -20.01 2.09
CA THR A 299 -5.29 -20.02 2.12
C THR A 299 -5.84 -20.74 3.34
N ALA A 300 -7.07 -20.40 3.74
CA ALA A 300 -7.74 -21.04 4.87
C ALA A 300 -7.92 -22.56 4.68
N THR A 301 -8.16 -22.99 3.43
CA THR A 301 -8.32 -24.40 3.08
C THR A 301 -7.02 -25.20 3.22
N GLU A 302 -5.88 -24.62 2.87
CA GLU A 302 -4.56 -25.24 3.05
C GLU A 302 -4.19 -25.39 4.53
N GLN A 303 -4.52 -24.41 5.37
CA GLN A 303 -4.31 -24.51 6.82
C GLN A 303 -5.11 -25.66 7.46
N LEU A 304 -6.36 -25.87 7.03
CA LEU A 304 -7.18 -27.00 7.51
C LEU A 304 -6.62 -28.36 7.07
N GLY A 305 -5.99 -28.41 5.89
CA GLY A 305 -5.28 -29.58 5.39
C GLY A 305 -4.01 -29.90 6.19
N ASN A 306 -3.18 -28.90 6.45
CA ASN A 306 -1.92 -29.07 7.21
C ASN A 306 -2.14 -29.33 8.70
N ASN A 307 -3.23 -28.82 9.31
CA ASN A 307 -3.55 -29.08 10.72
C ASN A 307 -3.93 -30.55 11.02
N ARG A 308 -4.09 -31.41 9.99
CA ARG A 308 -4.14 -32.87 10.18
C ARG A 308 -2.76 -33.50 10.39
N GLY A 309 -1.67 -32.72 10.29
CA GLY A 309 -0.28 -33.17 10.36
C GLY A 309 0.68 -32.20 11.05
N GLY A 310 0.33 -31.72 12.26
CA GLY A 310 1.30 -31.14 13.19
C GLY A 310 1.50 -29.62 13.16
N TYR A 311 1.67 -29.06 14.36
CA TYR A 311 1.92 -27.66 14.76
C TYR A 311 0.69 -26.73 14.84
N ARG A 312 0.10 -26.71 16.04
CA ARG A 312 -0.79 -25.65 16.54
C ARG A 312 -0.03 -24.31 16.58
N TYR A 313 -0.51 -23.31 15.84
CA TYR A 313 -0.34 -21.94 16.27
C TYR A 313 -1.34 -21.70 17.40
N ASP A 314 -0.86 -21.45 18.62
CA ASP A 314 -1.72 -21.09 19.74
C ASP A 314 -2.41 -19.76 19.45
N ALA A 315 -3.65 -19.85 18.97
CA ALA A 315 -4.55 -18.72 18.88
C ALA A 315 -4.84 -18.22 20.30
N MET A 316 -4.20 -17.12 20.70
CA MET A 316 -4.69 -16.36 21.86
C MET A 316 -6.08 -15.80 21.53
N GLY A 317 -7.09 -16.32 22.24
CA GLY A 317 -8.32 -15.61 22.57
C GLY A 317 -9.41 -15.58 21.52
N ASP A 318 -10.09 -16.72 21.31
CA ASP A 318 -11.47 -16.72 20.82
C ASP A 318 -12.39 -16.55 22.04
N THR A 319 -12.92 -15.35 22.25
CA THR A 319 -13.98 -15.13 23.24
C THR A 319 -15.29 -15.57 22.61
N THR A 320 -15.58 -16.87 22.69
CA THR A 320 -16.88 -17.45 22.32
C THR A 320 -17.97 -16.92 23.26
N THR A 321 -18.83 -16.04 22.76
CA THR A 321 -20.17 -15.87 23.32
C THR A 321 -21.10 -16.88 22.68
N ASN A 322 -21.64 -17.78 23.49
CA ASN A 322 -22.70 -18.72 23.17
C ASN A 322 -23.80 -18.08 22.31
N ARG A 323 -24.17 -18.72 21.19
CA ARG A 323 -25.55 -18.65 20.70
C ARG A 323 -25.94 -19.91 19.95
N LEU A 324 -27.09 -20.41 20.37
CA LEU A 324 -27.75 -21.66 20.07
C LEU A 324 -28.12 -21.84 18.59
N ASP A 325 -28.26 -23.11 18.23
CA ASP A 325 -28.78 -23.65 16.97
C ASP A 325 -29.99 -22.88 16.40
N GLY A 326 -29.94 -22.64 15.10
CA GLY A 326 -31.08 -22.18 14.30
C GLY A 326 -30.79 -22.38 12.81
N GLN A 327 -31.57 -23.27 12.18
CA GLN A 327 -31.51 -23.59 10.74
C GLN A 327 -31.67 -22.35 9.83
N PRO A 328 -31.15 -22.38 8.59
CA PRO A 328 -31.20 -21.25 7.68
C PRO A 328 -32.59 -21.17 7.01
N THR A 329 -33.26 -20.03 7.15
CA THR A 329 -34.41 -19.66 6.31
C THR A 329 -33.97 -18.64 5.27
N ASP A 330 -34.09 -19.02 4.00
CA ASP A 330 -34.03 -18.16 2.83
C ASP A 330 -35.04 -17.02 2.92
N LYS A 331 -34.57 -15.77 2.84
CA LYS A 331 -35.34 -14.63 2.30
C LYS A 331 -34.39 -13.67 1.58
N LEU A 332 -34.35 -13.82 0.25
CA LEU A 332 -33.97 -12.77 -0.69
C LEU A 332 -34.98 -11.63 -0.58
N ILE A 333 -34.50 -10.39 -0.38
CA ILE A 333 -35.27 -9.18 -0.66
C ILE A 333 -34.58 -8.46 -1.80
N ASP A 334 -35.39 -8.27 -2.82
CA ASP A 334 -35.21 -7.55 -4.07
C ASP A 334 -35.11 -6.04 -3.80
N GLU A 335 -34.09 -5.38 -4.36
CA GLU A 335 -34.07 -3.93 -4.54
C GLU A 335 -33.87 -3.61 -6.02
N THR A 336 -34.97 -3.58 -6.76
CA THR A 336 -35.08 -2.80 -7.99
C THR A 336 -36.36 -1.96 -7.95
N SER A 337 -36.21 -0.66 -7.67
CA SER A 337 -36.90 0.43 -8.38
C SER A 337 -36.70 1.79 -7.68
N LEU A 338 -35.92 2.70 -8.29
CA LEU A 338 -36.46 3.99 -8.74
C LEU A 338 -35.46 4.76 -9.61
N ASN A 339 -36.01 5.39 -10.65
CA ASN A 339 -35.47 6.45 -11.51
C ASN A 339 -34.81 6.04 -12.83
N THR A 340 -35.67 5.74 -13.81
CA THR A 340 -35.60 6.43 -15.11
C THR A 340 -37.02 6.76 -15.57
N HIS A 341 -37.40 8.02 -15.38
CA HIS A 341 -38.52 8.66 -16.07
C HIS A 341 -37.94 9.26 -17.36
N LEU A 342 -38.34 8.75 -18.53
CA LEU A 342 -38.77 9.49 -19.72
C LEU A 342 -38.69 8.58 -20.96
N ASN A 343 -39.76 8.67 -21.76
CA ASN A 343 -39.91 8.22 -23.14
C ASN A 343 -40.19 6.72 -23.35
N ASN A 344 -41.46 6.36 -23.56
CA ASN A 344 -41.86 6.03 -24.92
C ASN A 344 -43.38 5.96 -25.14
N HIS A 345 -43.74 6.47 -26.31
CA HIS A 345 -45.03 6.44 -26.96
C HIS A 345 -45.37 5.01 -27.43
N GLN A 346 -46.66 4.68 -27.30
CA GLN A 346 -47.50 3.95 -28.26
C GLN A 346 -47.22 2.47 -28.64
N THR A 347 -48.23 1.67 -28.25
CA THR A 347 -49.08 0.78 -29.07
C THR A 347 -48.73 -0.67 -29.40
N HIS A 348 -49.76 -1.51 -29.15
CA HIS A 348 -50.22 -2.72 -29.86
C HIS A 348 -49.28 -3.93 -29.86
N GLN A 349 -49.70 -5.20 -29.87
CA GLN A 349 -50.89 -6.01 -29.54
C GLN A 349 -50.44 -7.45 -29.90
N VAL A 350 -51.28 -8.46 -29.61
CA VAL A 350 -51.26 -9.85 -30.16
C VAL A 350 -50.29 -10.82 -29.43
N ARG A 351 -50.60 -12.09 -29.11
CA ARG A 351 -51.82 -12.92 -28.92
C ARG A 351 -51.30 -14.35 -28.60
N ASP A 352 -52.13 -15.11 -27.87
CA ASP A 352 -52.30 -16.58 -27.86
C ASP A 352 -51.24 -17.55 -27.26
N ASN A 353 -51.67 -18.14 -26.14
CA ASN A 353 -51.92 -19.57 -25.86
C ASN A 353 -50.85 -20.64 -26.19
N ASN A 354 -50.50 -21.43 -25.16
CA ASN A 354 -50.95 -22.83 -25.09
C ASN A 354 -50.70 -23.47 -23.70
N GLN A 355 -51.70 -24.22 -23.24
CA GLN A 355 -51.71 -25.12 -22.08
C GLN A 355 -51.14 -26.51 -22.47
N ALA A 356 -50.50 -27.21 -21.51
CA ALA A 356 -50.85 -28.58 -21.08
C ALA A 356 -49.73 -29.17 -20.18
N ILE A 357 -50.02 -29.38 -18.88
CA ILE A 357 -50.24 -30.66 -18.19
C ILE A 357 -48.96 -31.37 -17.74
N GLU A 358 -48.67 -31.25 -16.44
CA GLU A 358 -47.79 -32.11 -15.65
C GLU A 358 -48.58 -33.32 -15.10
N GLN A 359 -47.93 -34.48 -15.07
CA GLN A 359 -48.30 -35.62 -14.22
C GLN A 359 -47.07 -36.19 -13.51
N GLN A 360 -47.38 -36.86 -12.40
CA GLN A 360 -46.66 -37.00 -11.15
C GLN A 360 -46.03 -38.41 -10.96
N ILE A 361 -44.95 -38.45 -10.17
CA ILE A 361 -44.60 -39.42 -9.08
C ILE A 361 -43.88 -40.79 -9.35
N VAL A 362 -42.58 -40.85 -8.96
CA VAL A 362 -41.81 -41.69 -7.96
C VAL A 362 -42.06 -43.24 -7.82
N PRO A 363 -41.14 -44.11 -7.28
CA PRO A 363 -39.67 -44.35 -7.41
C PRO A 363 -39.30 -45.85 -7.68
N GLN A 364 -38.01 -46.18 -7.84
CA GLN A 364 -37.51 -47.51 -7.44
C GLN A 364 -36.05 -47.49 -6.90
N GLN A 365 -35.83 -48.38 -5.94
CA GLN A 365 -34.72 -48.46 -4.99
C GLN A 365 -33.97 -49.78 -5.24
N GLN A 366 -32.63 -49.78 -5.28
CA GLN A 366 -31.87 -51.01 -5.08
C GLN A 366 -30.45 -50.74 -4.57
N ARG A 367 -30.15 -51.28 -3.37
CA ARG A 367 -28.81 -51.47 -2.82
C ARG A 367 -28.20 -52.74 -3.41
N ASN A 368 -26.87 -52.79 -3.50
CA ASN A 368 -26.08 -53.96 -3.12
C ASN A 368 -24.68 -53.53 -2.66
N HIS A 369 -24.28 -54.04 -1.51
CA HIS A 369 -22.96 -53.95 -0.88
C HIS A 369 -21.99 -54.97 -1.50
N LEU A 370 -20.69 -54.67 -1.52
CA LEU A 370 -19.64 -55.68 -1.32
C LEU A 370 -18.36 -55.04 -0.71
N GLU A 371 -17.59 -55.90 -0.06
CA GLU A 371 -16.74 -55.67 1.12
C GLU A 371 -15.26 -55.39 0.82
N ILE A 372 -14.52 -55.01 1.87
CA ILE A 372 -13.14 -54.51 1.92
C ILE A 372 -12.12 -55.66 2.09
N THR A 373 -10.92 -55.56 1.50
CA THR A 373 -9.65 -56.01 2.12
C THR A 373 -8.40 -55.42 1.41
N PRO A 374 -7.36 -54.94 2.14
CA PRO A 374 -6.09 -54.42 1.58
C PRO A 374 -4.95 -55.47 1.62
N PRO A 375 -3.85 -55.33 0.85
CA PRO A 375 -2.58 -54.79 1.39
C PRO A 375 -1.70 -54.08 0.32
N SER A 376 -0.73 -53.22 0.63
CA SER A 376 0.63 -53.62 1.02
C SER A 376 1.48 -52.40 1.40
N GLN A 377 2.25 -52.50 2.47
CA GLN A 377 3.21 -51.51 2.92
C GLN A 377 4.48 -51.55 2.06
N VAL A 378 4.94 -50.38 1.62
CA VAL A 378 6.30 -50.21 1.12
C VAL A 378 7.12 -49.59 2.26
N ILE A 379 8.03 -50.39 2.81
CA ILE A 379 9.09 -49.95 3.71
C ILE A 379 10.16 -49.31 2.84
N VAL A 380 10.43 -48.02 3.03
CA VAL A 380 11.67 -47.38 2.54
C VAL A 380 12.49 -47.01 3.76
N ASN A 381 13.68 -47.59 3.82
CA ASN A 381 14.67 -47.39 4.86
C ASN A 381 15.04 -45.91 5.02
N VAL A 382 15.03 -45.46 6.27
CA VAL A 382 15.61 -44.18 6.69
C VAL A 382 17.12 -44.39 6.80
N GLU A 383 17.87 -43.83 5.85
CA GLU A 383 19.33 -43.76 5.93
C GLU A 383 19.73 -42.51 6.71
N ALA A 384 20.65 -42.70 7.66
CA ALA A 384 21.01 -41.76 8.71
C ALA A 384 21.72 -40.50 8.16
N GLN A 385 21.48 -39.38 8.84
CA GLN A 385 22.15 -38.10 8.59
C GLN A 385 23.65 -38.15 8.92
N PRO A 386 24.52 -37.49 8.12
CA PRO A 386 25.76 -36.95 8.64
C PRO A 386 25.51 -35.55 9.22
N GLY A 387 25.97 -35.36 10.47
CA GLY A 387 25.83 -34.14 11.25
C GLY A 387 26.56 -32.90 10.70
N PRO A 388 26.50 -31.78 11.43
CA PRO A 388 26.82 -30.46 10.92
C PRO A 388 28.33 -30.25 10.70
N ILE A 389 28.68 -29.70 9.54
CA ILE A 389 30.02 -29.21 9.22
C ILE A 389 30.25 -27.91 10.02
N SER A 390 31.19 -27.97 10.95
CA SER A 390 31.68 -26.84 11.75
C SER A 390 32.47 -25.86 10.88
N LEU A 391 32.06 -24.59 10.87
CA LEU A 391 32.84 -23.47 10.34
C LEU A 391 34.10 -23.22 11.20
N PRO A 392 35.24 -22.85 10.59
CA PRO A 392 36.44 -22.47 11.35
C PRO A 392 36.25 -21.12 12.08
N PRO A 393 36.91 -20.93 13.24
CA PRO A 393 36.77 -19.73 14.07
C PRO A 393 37.47 -18.50 13.46
N PRO A 394 37.09 -17.27 13.87
CA PRO A 394 37.72 -16.04 13.40
C PRO A 394 39.13 -15.87 13.97
N VAL A 395 40.03 -15.36 13.13
CA VAL A 395 41.40 -14.99 13.50
C VAL A 395 41.37 -13.82 14.51
N PRO A 396 42.12 -13.88 15.62
CA PRO A 396 42.15 -12.80 16.60
C PRO A 396 43.02 -11.62 16.14
N ALA A 397 42.51 -10.42 16.35
CA ALA A 397 43.27 -9.18 16.31
C ALA A 397 44.28 -9.15 17.47
N ALA A 398 45.57 -9.04 17.14
CA ALA A 398 46.64 -8.77 18.09
C ALA A 398 47.04 -7.29 18.02
N ALA A 399 47.34 -6.77 19.20
CA ALA A 399 47.46 -5.37 19.55
C ALA A 399 48.90 -4.81 19.46
N ALA A 400 48.95 -3.48 19.53
CA ALA A 400 49.88 -2.65 20.32
C ALA A 400 51.34 -2.42 19.85
N PHE A 401 51.57 -1.15 19.44
CA PHE A 401 52.58 -0.16 19.93
C PHE A 401 54.09 -0.45 19.78
N PRO A 402 54.98 0.57 19.55
CA PRO A 402 55.04 1.79 20.38
C PRO A 402 55.36 3.14 19.71
N ASP A 403 55.24 4.15 20.58
CA ASP A 403 55.46 5.59 20.52
C ASP A 403 56.63 6.11 19.66
N THR A 404 56.47 7.32 19.10
CA THR A 404 57.46 8.41 19.25
C THR A 404 56.84 9.79 18.97
N ASN A 405 57.37 10.76 19.71
CA ASN A 405 56.93 12.14 19.91
C ASN A 405 57.16 13.11 18.73
N ASN A 406 56.44 14.25 18.81
CA ASN A 406 56.82 15.61 18.41
C ASN A 406 57.08 15.93 16.92
N SER A 407 56.26 16.82 16.34
CA SER A 407 56.58 18.27 16.22
C SER A 407 55.71 18.99 15.16
N ASN A 408 55.38 20.24 15.47
CA ASN A 408 54.73 21.22 14.60
C ASN A 408 55.59 21.57 13.39
N THR A 409 55.03 21.60 12.18
CA THR A 409 55.06 22.72 11.18
C THR A 409 54.59 22.25 9.79
N PRO A 410 53.99 23.14 8.96
CA PRO A 410 53.37 22.76 7.70
C PRO A 410 54.39 22.73 6.54
N VAL A 411 54.39 21.66 5.77
CA VAL A 411 55.21 21.55 4.56
C VAL A 411 54.45 22.09 3.35
N VAL A 412 55.03 23.14 2.78
CA VAL A 412 54.77 23.68 1.45
C VAL A 412 55.18 22.65 0.39
N ILE A 413 54.30 22.34 -0.56
CA ILE A 413 54.69 21.68 -1.81
C ILE A 413 54.35 22.62 -2.96
N ASN A 414 55.40 23.15 -3.57
CA ASN A 414 55.34 23.96 -4.77
C ASN A 414 55.44 23.08 -6.02
N ILE A 415 54.77 23.56 -7.07
CA ILE A 415 54.52 22.92 -8.36
C ILE A 415 55.70 23.14 -9.33
N ILE A 416 55.96 22.16 -10.20
CA ILE A 416 56.52 22.29 -11.55
C ILE A 416 55.60 21.40 -12.42
N GLY A 417 54.89 21.80 -13.47
CA GLY A 417 54.99 22.95 -14.36
C GLY A 417 55.27 22.42 -15.77
N ASP A 418 54.26 22.33 -16.65
CA ASP A 418 54.49 22.58 -18.08
C ASP A 418 53.24 23.04 -18.86
N HIS A 419 53.55 23.84 -19.88
CA HIS A 419 52.84 24.95 -20.51
C HIS A 419 51.55 24.71 -21.33
N GLY A 420 50.78 25.81 -21.49
CA GLY A 420 49.81 26.00 -22.58
C GLY A 420 48.94 27.27 -22.47
N SER A 421 49.57 28.45 -22.67
CA SER A 421 48.98 29.81 -22.69
C SER A 421 47.77 29.97 -23.63
N ILE A 422 46.82 30.90 -23.39
CA ILE A 422 46.82 32.27 -23.95
C ILE A 422 45.68 33.14 -23.32
N THR A 423 46.08 34.21 -22.61
CA THR A 423 45.58 35.62 -22.48
C THR A 423 44.08 35.94 -22.24
N THR A 424 43.67 36.47 -21.05
CA THR A 424 43.60 37.90 -20.54
C THR A 424 42.43 38.72 -21.10
N ALA A 425 41.71 39.63 -20.41
CA ALA A 425 41.68 40.22 -19.05
C ALA A 425 40.30 40.97 -18.92
N ALA A 426 39.67 41.03 -17.73
CA ALA A 426 39.54 42.19 -16.80
C ALA A 426 38.83 43.44 -17.42
N THR A 427 37.93 44.23 -16.81
CA THR A 427 37.64 44.76 -15.45
C THR A 427 36.22 45.40 -15.45
N ALA A 428 35.36 45.24 -14.43
CA ALA A 428 35.02 46.19 -13.33
C ALA A 428 34.64 47.66 -13.69
N ASP A 429 33.38 48.08 -13.42
CA ASP A 429 32.90 49.31 -12.71
C ASP A 429 31.36 49.44 -12.83
N LYS A 430 30.55 49.57 -11.76
CA LYS A 430 30.11 50.75 -10.95
C LYS A 430 29.16 51.77 -11.62
N GLY A 431 28.09 52.13 -10.89
CA GLY A 431 27.22 53.32 -11.05
C GLY A 431 25.79 52.99 -11.52
N VAL A 432 24.74 52.95 -10.68
CA VAL A 432 23.96 54.07 -10.08
C VAL A 432 23.46 55.09 -11.12
N CYS A 433 22.14 55.12 -11.33
CA CYS A 433 21.36 56.34 -11.61
C CYS A 433 19.89 56.13 -11.21
N GLU A 434 19.40 57.09 -10.43
CA GLU A 434 18.06 57.23 -9.89
C GLU A 434 17.40 58.46 -10.56
N LEU A 435 16.08 58.57 -10.43
CA LEU A 435 15.20 59.77 -10.48
C LEU A 435 14.22 59.94 -11.66
N ASN A 436 12.96 59.69 -11.28
CA ASN A 436 11.80 60.61 -11.28
C ASN A 436 10.93 60.86 -12.51
N GLY A 437 9.62 60.65 -12.29
CA GLY A 437 8.55 61.52 -12.80
C GLY A 437 7.25 60.81 -13.21
N GLY A 438 6.25 60.73 -12.32
CA GLY A 438 4.83 60.52 -12.69
C GLY A 438 4.19 61.79 -13.30
N PRO A 439 2.85 61.96 -13.37
CA PRO A 439 1.75 61.16 -12.77
C PRO A 439 0.48 60.96 -13.66
N HIS A 440 -0.54 60.29 -13.07
CA HIS A 440 -1.99 60.30 -13.42
C HIS A 440 -2.44 59.48 -14.67
N LEU A 441 -3.61 58.82 -14.78
CA LEU A 441 -4.91 58.87 -14.09
C LEU A 441 -5.81 57.68 -14.55
N VAL A 442 -6.78 57.30 -13.70
CA VAL A 442 -8.10 56.66 -13.96
C VAL A 442 -8.24 55.13 -14.13
N ALA A 443 -9.16 54.64 -13.30
CA ALA A 443 -9.81 53.34 -13.21
C ALA A 443 -10.55 52.86 -14.46
N ASN A 444 -10.79 51.55 -14.57
CA ASN A 444 -12.16 51.09 -14.72
C ASN A 444 -12.37 49.66 -14.25
N LYS A 445 -13.55 49.49 -13.67
CA LYS A 445 -14.19 48.29 -13.11
C LYS A 445 -15.21 47.79 -14.14
N ALA A 446 -15.73 46.57 -13.91
CA ALA A 446 -16.80 45.86 -14.62
C ALA A 446 -16.28 44.93 -15.75
N ILE A 447 -16.72 43.68 -15.86
CA ILE A 447 -17.98 43.02 -15.45
C ILE A 447 -17.67 41.67 -14.82
#